data_AF-A0A3N6LU23-F1
#
_entry.id   AF-A0A3N6LU23-F1
#
_cell.length_a   1.000
_cell.length_b   1.000
_cell.length_c   1.000
_cell.angle_alpha   90.00
_cell.angle_beta   90.00
_cell.angle_gamma   90.00
#
_symmetry.space_group_name_H-M   'P 1'
#
loop_
_entity.id
_entity.type
_entity.pdbx_description
1 polymer ?
#
loop_
_entity_poly.entity_id
_entity_poly.type
_entity_poly.pdbx_seq_one_letter_code
_entity_poly.pdbx_strand_id
1 'polypeptide(L)'
;MSNTVRTLRATAASMLLEIGAAIGTFVGLSWFGANAALAVVRGVGTSPADAGVPEEAVWFGILVAASLGTIWLERSGYRTIRANPAGGGEFARLSVCYLPVTFLPAGYALSSVVGGSGLVVNLYLIACVLVGGWLSFYGGLERLDVTSAYFVRTFLLVFCSAVFLAVAGVLLPVSDVLRVFVRTPVLGGATLALFALAGQILVLFAGFGIAVRDPTPVLDCR
;
A
#
# COMPACT_ATOMS: atom_id res chain seq x y z
N MET A 1 -15.57 38.93 10.49
CA MET A 1 -15.76 37.45 10.58
C MET A 1 -15.76 37.09 12.07
N SER A 2 -16.87 36.60 12.62
CA SER A 2 -17.06 36.51 14.09
C SER A 2 -16.33 35.29 14.69
N ASN A 3 -15.89 35.41 15.95
CA ASN A 3 -15.20 34.34 16.70
C ASN A 3 -15.96 32.99 16.67
N THR A 4 -17.29 33.02 16.61
CA THR A 4 -18.16 31.85 16.49
C THR A 4 -17.88 31.00 15.25
N VAL A 5 -17.63 31.63 14.09
CA VAL A 5 -17.34 30.92 12.84
C VAL A 5 -15.99 30.20 12.90
N ARG A 6 -15.00 30.82 13.57
CA ARG A 6 -13.67 30.21 13.76
C ARG A 6 -13.74 28.98 14.65
N THR A 7 -14.50 29.04 15.75
CA THR A 7 -14.68 27.91 16.68
C THR A 7 -15.42 26.74 16.04
N LEU A 8 -16.51 27.00 15.29
CA LEU A 8 -17.23 25.96 14.56
C LEU A 8 -16.33 25.26 13.53
N ARG A 9 -15.54 26.02 12.77
CA ARG A 9 -14.60 25.46 11.79
C ARG A 9 -13.53 24.59 12.44
N ALA A 10 -12.98 25.01 13.59
CA ALA A 10 -11.98 24.23 14.31
C ALA A 10 -12.56 22.91 14.85
N THR A 11 -13.76 22.96 15.41
CA THR A 11 -14.45 21.78 15.95
C THR A 11 -14.83 20.79 14.84
N ALA A 12 -15.35 21.29 13.72
CA ALA A 12 -15.66 20.45 12.56
C ALA A 12 -14.38 19.81 11.99
N ALA A 13 -13.28 20.56 11.91
CA ALA A 13 -12.01 20.05 11.43
C ALA A 13 -11.44 18.94 12.33
N SER A 14 -11.52 19.10 13.67
CA SER A 14 -11.05 18.06 14.59
C SER A 14 -11.89 16.80 14.51
N MET A 15 -13.22 16.91 14.47
CA MET A 15 -14.11 15.76 14.32
C MET A 15 -13.87 15.02 13.00
N LEU A 16 -13.68 15.74 11.89
CA LEU A 16 -13.38 15.12 10.60
C LEU A 16 -12.03 14.39 10.60
N LEU A 17 -11.02 14.93 11.29
CA LEU A 17 -9.72 14.27 11.43
C LEU A 17 -9.81 13.01 12.29
N GLU A 18 -10.54 13.04 13.41
CA GLU A 18 -10.75 11.89 14.27
C GLU A 18 -11.52 10.77 13.55
N ILE A 19 -12.62 11.12 12.87
CA ILE A 19 -13.40 10.16 12.07
C ILE A 19 -12.55 9.60 10.93
N GLY A 20 -11.80 10.46 10.23
CA GLY A 20 -10.92 10.06 9.15
C GLY A 20 -9.82 9.09 9.61
N ALA A 21 -9.24 9.33 10.79
CA ALA A 21 -8.26 8.44 11.40
C ALA A 21 -8.89 7.08 11.73
N ALA A 22 -10.04 7.05 12.41
CA ALA A 22 -10.72 5.82 12.76
C ALA A 22 -11.13 4.99 11.54
N ILE A 23 -11.72 5.63 10.51
CA ILE A 23 -12.07 4.99 9.24
C ILE A 23 -10.81 4.42 8.58
N GLY A 24 -9.73 5.20 8.51
CA GLY A 24 -8.50 4.76 7.89
C GLY A 24 -7.88 3.54 8.61
N THR A 25 -7.87 3.56 9.94
CA THR A 25 -7.44 2.40 10.74
C THR A 25 -8.30 1.17 10.49
N PHE A 26 -9.63 1.33 10.46
CA PHE A 26 -10.54 0.24 10.14
C PHE A 26 -10.32 -0.35 8.74
N VAL A 27 -10.16 0.50 7.73
CA VAL A 27 -9.89 0.07 6.35
C VAL A 27 -8.57 -0.69 6.26
N GLY A 28 -7.49 -0.17 6.86
CA GLY A 28 -6.19 -0.84 6.83
C GLY A 28 -6.18 -2.17 7.61
N LEU A 29 -6.89 -2.26 8.73
CA LEU A 29 -7.07 -3.52 9.47
C LEU A 29 -7.93 -4.53 8.71
N SER A 30 -8.99 -4.07 8.03
CA SER A 30 -9.82 -4.94 7.18
C SER A 30 -9.00 -5.49 6.01
N TRP A 31 -8.18 -4.63 5.39
CA TRP A 31 -7.27 -5.02 4.31
C TRP A 31 -6.22 -6.02 4.79
N PHE A 32 -5.63 -5.79 5.98
CA PHE A 32 -4.73 -6.75 6.63
C PHE A 32 -5.41 -8.09 6.87
N GLY A 33 -6.60 -8.08 7.48
CA GLY A 33 -7.35 -9.28 7.81
C GLY A 33 -7.73 -10.10 6.56
N ALA A 34 -8.17 -9.43 5.49
CA ALA A 34 -8.47 -10.08 4.21
C ALA A 34 -7.25 -10.76 3.61
N ASN A 35 -6.11 -10.06 3.52
CA ASN A 35 -4.89 -10.64 2.98
C ASN A 35 -4.31 -11.73 3.87
N ALA A 36 -4.42 -11.61 5.20
CA ALA A 36 -4.03 -12.65 6.15
C ALA A 36 -4.89 -13.92 5.98
N ALA A 37 -6.21 -13.77 5.89
CA ALA A 37 -7.12 -14.89 5.65
C ALA A 37 -6.80 -15.59 4.32
N LEU A 38 -6.63 -14.82 3.24
CA LEU A 38 -6.26 -15.36 1.93
C LEU A 38 -4.87 -16.01 1.93
N ALA A 39 -3.91 -15.48 2.68
CA ALA A 39 -2.60 -16.10 2.84
C ALA A 39 -2.71 -17.45 3.57
N VAL A 40 -3.51 -17.52 4.64
CA VAL A 40 -3.75 -18.79 5.37
C VAL A 40 -4.41 -19.82 4.47
N VAL A 41 -5.49 -19.46 3.77
CA VAL A 41 -6.19 -20.38 2.85
C VAL A 41 -5.25 -20.91 1.77
N ARG A 42 -4.43 -20.04 1.18
CA ARG A 42 -3.45 -20.44 0.14
C ARG A 42 -2.26 -21.23 0.71
N GLY A 43 -1.87 -20.99 1.95
CA GLY A 43 -0.76 -21.68 2.60
C GLY A 43 -1.13 -23.08 3.08
N VAL A 44 -2.35 -23.27 3.58
CA VAL A 44 -2.86 -24.57 4.03
C VAL A 44 -3.40 -25.39 2.84
N GLY A 45 -3.81 -24.73 1.75
CA GLY A 45 -4.33 -25.40 0.56
C GLY A 45 -5.77 -25.91 0.73
N THR A 46 -6.45 -25.48 1.79
CA THR A 46 -7.84 -25.86 2.10
C THR A 46 -8.70 -24.63 2.09
N SER A 47 -9.80 -24.67 1.34
CA SER A 47 -10.73 -23.55 1.29
C SER A 47 -11.67 -23.57 2.51
N PRO A 48 -12.20 -22.41 2.93
CA PRO A 48 -13.24 -22.37 3.97
C PRO A 48 -14.49 -23.18 3.60
N ALA A 49 -14.80 -23.26 2.31
CA ALA A 49 -15.92 -24.03 1.79
C ALA A 49 -15.77 -25.53 2.08
N ASP A 50 -14.54 -26.07 2.06
CA ASP A 50 -14.27 -27.47 2.39
C ASP A 50 -14.60 -27.79 3.86
N ALA A 51 -14.55 -26.78 4.73
CA ALA A 51 -14.94 -26.85 6.14
C ALA A 51 -16.43 -26.50 6.37
N GLY A 52 -17.22 -26.30 5.31
CA GLY A 52 -18.61 -25.88 5.40
C GLY A 52 -18.81 -24.44 5.90
N VAL A 53 -17.76 -23.61 5.88
CA VAL A 53 -17.83 -22.21 6.30
C VAL A 53 -18.22 -21.36 5.08
N PRO A 54 -19.36 -20.65 5.12
CA PRO A 54 -19.76 -19.77 4.03
C PRO A 54 -18.80 -18.58 3.91
N GLU A 55 -18.55 -18.12 2.68
CA GLU A 55 -17.59 -17.04 2.42
C GLU A 55 -17.99 -15.75 3.15
N GLU A 56 -19.28 -15.50 3.27
CA GLU A 56 -19.86 -14.37 4.00
C GLU A 56 -19.41 -14.39 5.47
N ALA A 57 -19.36 -15.56 6.11
CA ALA A 57 -18.92 -15.69 7.50
C ALA A 57 -17.44 -15.32 7.68
N VAL A 58 -16.60 -15.63 6.68
CA VAL A 58 -15.18 -15.22 6.68
C VAL A 58 -15.08 -13.70 6.62
N TRP A 59 -15.81 -13.06 5.70
CA TRP A 59 -15.85 -11.60 5.58
C TRP A 59 -16.41 -10.92 6.83
N PHE A 60 -17.50 -11.44 7.41
CA PHE A 60 -18.01 -10.95 8.70
C PHE A 60 -16.96 -11.08 9.80
N GLY A 61 -16.24 -12.21 9.87
CA GLY A 61 -15.14 -12.40 10.82
C GLY A 61 -14.04 -11.35 10.67
N ILE A 62 -13.61 -11.07 9.43
CA ILE A 62 -12.61 -10.04 9.13
C ILE A 62 -13.09 -8.65 9.58
N LEU A 63 -14.33 -8.28 9.24
CA LEU A 63 -14.88 -6.98 9.59
C LEU A 63 -15.05 -6.82 11.10
N VAL A 64 -15.52 -7.86 11.80
CA VAL A 64 -15.63 -7.87 13.26
C VAL A 64 -14.24 -7.72 13.91
N ALA A 65 -13.25 -8.48 13.46
CA ALA A 65 -11.89 -8.38 13.97
C ALA A 65 -11.29 -6.98 13.72
N ALA A 66 -11.50 -6.42 12.53
CA ALA A 66 -11.07 -5.06 12.21
C ALA A 66 -11.77 -4.01 13.08
N SER A 67 -13.08 -4.10 13.27
CA SER A 67 -13.83 -3.20 14.16
C SER A 67 -13.35 -3.28 15.60
N LEU A 68 -13.15 -4.48 16.14
CA LEU A 68 -12.63 -4.68 17.50
C LEU A 68 -11.20 -4.12 17.63
N GLY A 69 -10.35 -4.35 16.63
CA GLY A 69 -8.99 -3.79 16.57
C GLY A 69 -9.00 -2.27 16.55
N THR A 70 -9.87 -1.65 15.74
CA THR A 70 -10.02 -0.18 15.71
C THR A 70 -10.54 0.35 17.05
N ILE A 71 -11.58 -0.25 17.63
CA ILE A 71 -12.12 0.16 18.94
C ILE A 71 -11.05 0.06 20.03
N TRP A 72 -10.27 -1.03 20.03
CA TRP A 72 -9.18 -1.22 20.98
C TRP A 72 -8.09 -0.15 20.80
N LEU A 73 -7.68 0.13 19.56
CA LEU A 73 -6.70 1.18 19.24
C LEU A 73 -7.16 2.55 19.74
N GLU A 74 -8.39 2.95 19.42
CA GLU A 74 -8.99 4.24 19.81
C GLU A 74 -9.12 4.40 21.33
N ARG A 75 -9.49 3.33 22.06
CA ARG A 75 -9.66 3.41 23.52
C ARG A 75 -8.34 3.50 24.28
N SER A 76 -7.37 2.66 23.94
CA SER A 76 -6.12 2.54 24.73
C SER A 76 -4.93 1.99 23.94
N GLY A 77 -5.17 1.33 22.81
CA GLY A 77 -4.14 0.63 22.06
C GLY A 77 -3.04 1.56 21.59
N TYR A 78 -3.37 2.73 21.02
CA TYR A 78 -2.35 3.70 20.56
C TYR A 78 -1.41 4.14 21.69
N ARG A 79 -1.93 4.42 22.88
CA ARG A 79 -1.11 4.79 24.05
C ARG A 79 -0.21 3.63 24.48
N THR A 80 -0.74 2.42 24.46
CA THR A 80 -0.02 1.21 24.88
C THR A 80 1.16 0.91 23.95
N ILE A 81 0.95 1.04 22.63
CA ILE A 81 1.98 0.74 21.62
C ILE A 81 2.81 1.97 21.22
N ARG A 82 2.58 3.13 21.87
CA ARG A 82 3.21 4.43 21.58
C ARG A 82 3.06 4.87 20.11
N ALA A 83 1.90 4.59 19.52
CA ALA A 83 1.54 4.97 18.16
C ALA A 83 0.80 6.32 18.12
N ASN A 84 0.98 7.06 17.03
CA ASN A 84 0.27 8.31 16.77
C ASN A 84 -1.18 8.05 16.31
N PRO A 85 -2.22 8.42 17.09
CA PRO A 85 -3.61 8.19 16.71
C PRO A 85 -4.05 8.98 15.46
N ALA A 86 -3.39 10.10 15.15
CA ALA A 86 -3.74 10.91 13.98
C ALA A 86 -3.33 10.26 12.64
N GLY A 87 -2.49 9.21 12.68
CA GLY A 87 -1.93 8.57 11.49
C GLY A 87 -2.91 7.68 10.70
N GLY A 88 -4.12 7.43 11.20
CA GLY A 88 -5.04 6.45 10.60
C GLY A 88 -5.42 6.74 9.14
N GLY A 89 -5.60 8.02 8.78
CA GLY A 89 -5.91 8.41 7.40
C GLY A 89 -4.76 8.12 6.41
N GLU A 90 -3.53 8.45 6.79
CA GLU A 90 -2.34 8.16 5.99
C GLU A 90 -2.02 6.67 5.98
N PHE A 91 -2.28 5.96 7.08
CA PHE A 91 -2.15 4.51 7.17
C PHE A 91 -2.93 3.81 6.05
N ALA A 92 -4.22 4.11 5.90
CA ALA A 92 -5.06 3.50 4.86
C ALA A 92 -4.53 3.81 3.45
N ARG A 93 -4.23 5.08 3.17
CA ARG A 93 -3.73 5.51 1.85
C ARG A 93 -2.42 4.82 1.49
N LEU A 94 -1.48 4.78 2.42
CA LEU A 94 -0.18 4.14 2.23
C LEU A 94 -0.35 2.63 2.06
N SER A 95 -1.06 1.97 2.97
CA SER A 95 -1.16 0.50 3.00
C SER A 95 -1.99 -0.10 1.87
N VAL A 96 -3.10 0.55 1.49
CA VAL A 96 -4.07 -0.01 0.53
C VAL A 96 -3.81 0.48 -0.89
N CYS A 97 -3.36 1.73 -1.06
CA CYS A 97 -3.23 2.34 -2.38
C CYS A 97 -1.78 2.54 -2.79
N TYR A 98 -1.01 3.31 -2.01
CA TYR A 98 0.28 3.80 -2.48
C TYR A 98 1.35 2.72 -2.46
N LEU A 99 1.62 2.08 -1.33
CA LEU A 99 2.68 1.07 -1.22
C LEU A 99 2.47 -0.12 -2.17
N PRO A 100 1.27 -0.74 -2.24
CA PRO A 100 1.05 -1.88 -3.14
C PRO A 100 1.35 -1.57 -4.61
N VAL A 101 1.03 -0.36 -5.06
CA VAL A 101 1.24 0.06 -6.44
C VAL A 101 2.65 0.61 -6.66
N THR A 102 3.18 1.44 -5.76
CA THR A 102 4.55 1.98 -5.85
C THR A 102 5.60 0.88 -5.91
N PHE A 103 5.38 -0.24 -5.22
CA PHE A 103 6.29 -1.39 -5.23
C PHE A 103 5.81 -2.55 -6.10
N LEU A 104 4.80 -2.32 -6.96
CA LEU A 104 4.25 -3.36 -7.85
C LEU A 104 5.30 -3.98 -8.77
N PRO A 105 6.25 -3.23 -9.38
CA PRO A 105 7.34 -3.84 -10.14
C PRO A 105 8.20 -4.80 -9.29
N ALA A 106 8.52 -4.43 -8.05
CA ALA A 106 9.23 -5.32 -7.13
C ALA A 106 8.39 -6.56 -6.76
N GLY A 107 7.10 -6.38 -6.51
CA GLY A 107 6.15 -7.48 -6.27
C GLY A 107 6.06 -8.43 -7.48
N TYR A 108 6.05 -7.88 -8.69
CA TYR A 108 6.06 -8.65 -9.94
C TYR A 108 7.38 -9.42 -10.11
N ALA A 109 8.52 -8.79 -9.85
CA ALA A 109 9.82 -9.47 -9.88
C ALA A 109 9.86 -10.63 -8.89
N LEU A 110 9.42 -10.42 -7.65
CA LEU A 110 9.32 -11.46 -6.64
C LEU A 110 8.40 -12.60 -7.09
N SER A 111 7.24 -12.26 -7.66
CA SER A 111 6.31 -13.27 -8.19
C SER A 111 6.92 -14.09 -9.34
N SER A 112 7.72 -13.46 -10.21
CA SER A 112 8.39 -14.12 -11.33
C SER A 112 9.47 -15.10 -10.85
N VAL A 113 10.12 -14.80 -9.71
CA VAL A 113 11.13 -15.67 -9.09
C VAL A 113 10.48 -16.84 -8.35
N VAL A 114 9.37 -16.61 -7.65
CA VAL A 114 8.73 -17.62 -6.78
C VAL A 114 7.59 -18.37 -7.51
N GLY A 115 7.43 -18.17 -8.82
CA GLY A 115 6.45 -18.90 -9.63
C GLY A 115 5.00 -18.46 -9.45
N GLY A 116 4.76 -17.20 -9.09
CA GLY A 116 3.43 -16.57 -9.13
C GLY A 116 2.44 -17.09 -8.09
N SER A 117 2.92 -17.68 -6.98
CA SER A 117 2.00 -18.19 -5.97
C SER A 117 1.15 -17.06 -5.38
N GLY A 118 -0.16 -17.25 -5.34
CA GLY A 118 -1.06 -16.27 -4.73
C GLY A 118 -0.73 -16.01 -3.26
N LEU A 119 -0.08 -16.95 -2.57
CA LEU A 119 0.43 -16.77 -1.21
C LEU A 119 1.41 -15.59 -1.15
N VAL A 120 2.40 -15.55 -2.04
CA VAL A 120 3.42 -14.48 -2.07
C VAL A 120 2.79 -13.11 -2.30
N VAL A 121 1.76 -13.03 -3.16
CA VAL A 121 1.01 -11.78 -3.38
C VAL A 121 0.35 -11.29 -2.09
N ASN A 122 -0.31 -12.17 -1.35
CA ASN A 122 -0.96 -11.79 -0.09
C ASN A 122 0.07 -11.42 0.99
N LEU A 123 1.19 -12.12 1.07
CA LEU A 123 2.29 -11.78 1.98
C LEU A 123 2.92 -10.43 1.64
N TYR A 124 3.07 -10.12 0.36
CA TYR A 124 3.49 -8.80 -0.11
C TYR A 124 2.51 -7.70 0.35
N LEU A 125 1.20 -7.91 0.17
CA LEU A 125 0.18 -6.96 0.61
C LEU A 125 0.16 -6.79 2.14
N ILE A 126 0.36 -7.87 2.91
CA ILE A 126 0.54 -7.80 4.36
C ILE A 126 1.77 -6.96 4.71
N ALA A 127 2.90 -7.17 4.03
CA ALA A 127 4.11 -6.38 4.25
C ALA A 127 3.87 -4.89 3.93
N CYS A 128 3.12 -4.56 2.87
CA CYS A 128 2.71 -3.19 2.59
C CYS A 128 1.89 -2.58 3.73
N VAL A 129 0.99 -3.34 4.36
CA VAL A 129 0.24 -2.84 5.52
C VAL A 129 1.15 -2.60 6.72
N LEU A 130 2.06 -3.53 7.03
CA LEU A 130 2.99 -3.38 8.15
C LEU A 130 3.90 -2.17 7.95
N VAL A 131 4.46 -1.99 6.75
CA VAL A 131 5.28 -0.82 6.40
C VAL A 131 4.44 0.45 6.44
N GLY A 132 3.22 0.43 5.90
CA GLY A 132 2.30 1.56 5.97
C GLY A 132 2.00 1.98 7.41
N GLY A 133 1.77 1.01 8.30
CA GLY A 133 1.55 1.25 9.73
C GLY A 133 2.78 1.81 10.43
N TRP A 134 3.98 1.31 10.10
CA TRP A 134 5.22 1.88 10.62
C TRP A 134 5.40 3.34 10.18
N LEU A 135 5.19 3.61 8.88
CA LEU A 135 5.29 4.95 8.31
C LEU A 135 4.31 5.93 8.96
N SER A 136 3.04 5.54 9.12
CA SER A 136 1.98 6.43 9.60
C SER A 136 1.93 6.57 11.12
N PHE A 137 2.15 5.49 11.87
CA PHE A 137 1.91 5.47 13.32
C PHE A 137 3.18 5.69 14.14
N TYR A 138 4.36 5.34 13.62
CA TYR A 138 5.64 5.44 14.32
C TYR A 138 6.53 6.59 13.83
N GLY A 139 5.95 7.49 13.04
CA GLY A 139 6.64 8.65 12.47
C GLY A 139 7.72 8.25 11.46
N GLY A 140 7.50 7.16 10.72
CA GLY A 140 8.46 6.68 9.73
C GLY A 140 8.61 7.64 8.54
N LEU A 141 7.56 8.38 8.20
CA LEU A 141 7.61 9.44 7.19
C LEU A 141 8.58 10.55 7.60
N GLU A 142 8.46 11.06 8.83
CA GLU A 142 9.34 12.10 9.37
C GLU A 142 10.78 11.62 9.52
N ARG A 143 10.98 10.36 9.94
CA ARG A 143 12.33 9.76 10.08
C ARG A 143 13.05 9.59 8.75
N LEU A 144 12.30 9.34 7.68
CA LEU A 144 12.85 9.22 6.33
C LEU A 144 12.92 10.57 5.61
N ASP A 145 12.42 11.65 6.22
CA ASP A 145 12.24 12.96 5.60
C ASP A 145 11.42 12.87 4.29
N VAL A 146 10.37 12.04 4.31
CA VAL A 146 9.51 11.77 3.15
C VAL A 146 8.09 12.23 3.45
N THR A 147 7.58 13.10 2.58
CA THR A 147 6.17 13.49 2.58
C THR A 147 5.31 12.49 1.80
N SER A 148 4.02 12.39 2.14
CA SER A 148 3.06 11.55 1.41
C SER A 148 2.91 11.94 -0.07
N ALA A 149 3.20 13.19 -0.43
CA ALA A 149 3.20 13.66 -1.81
C ALA A 149 4.18 12.89 -2.72
N TYR A 150 5.34 12.46 -2.19
CA TYR A 150 6.28 11.64 -2.95
C TYR A 150 5.70 10.25 -3.25
N PHE A 151 4.95 9.66 -2.32
CA PHE A 151 4.23 8.41 -2.56
C PHE A 151 3.15 8.58 -3.63
N VAL A 152 2.38 9.67 -3.62
CA VAL A 152 1.38 9.96 -4.67
C VAL A 152 2.04 10.08 -6.04
N ARG A 153 3.14 10.82 -6.14
CA ARG A 153 3.88 10.98 -7.39
C ARG A 153 4.40 9.63 -7.90
N THR A 154 5.01 8.85 -7.03
CA THR A 154 5.59 7.55 -7.39
C THR A 154 4.49 6.55 -7.78
N PHE A 155 3.38 6.54 -7.04
CA PHE A 155 2.16 5.81 -7.40
C PHE A 155 1.69 6.15 -8.81
N LEU A 156 1.56 7.43 -9.15
CA LEU A 156 1.11 7.86 -10.48
C LEU A 156 2.09 7.45 -11.57
N LEU A 157 3.39 7.53 -11.33
CA LEU A 157 4.41 7.08 -12.28
C LEU A 157 4.25 5.58 -12.58
N VAL A 158 4.19 4.73 -11.55
CA VAL A 158 4.00 3.29 -11.76
C VAL A 158 2.68 2.99 -12.44
N PHE A 159 1.59 3.61 -11.97
CA PHE A 159 0.25 3.38 -12.50
C PHE A 159 0.17 3.77 -13.98
N CYS A 160 0.64 4.96 -14.35
CA CYS A 160 0.67 5.41 -15.74
C CYS A 160 1.55 4.53 -16.61
N SER A 161 2.72 4.10 -16.12
CA SER A 161 3.58 3.16 -16.85
C SER A 161 2.89 1.81 -17.07
N ALA A 162 2.21 1.27 -16.06
CA ALA A 162 1.48 0.01 -16.18
C ALA A 162 0.31 0.10 -17.17
N VAL A 163 -0.49 1.18 -17.10
CA VAL A 163 -1.59 1.44 -18.05
C VAL A 163 -1.07 1.61 -19.46
N PHE A 164 0.00 2.39 -19.65
CA PHE A 164 0.62 2.58 -20.97
C PHE A 164 1.08 1.25 -21.57
N LEU A 165 1.75 0.40 -20.78
CA LEU A 165 2.19 -0.93 -21.23
C LEU A 165 1.00 -1.83 -21.59
N ALA A 166 -0.06 -1.83 -20.78
CA ALA A 166 -1.27 -2.60 -21.06
C ALA A 166 -1.94 -2.14 -22.37
N VAL A 167 -2.10 -0.83 -22.56
CA VAL A 167 -2.70 -0.25 -23.77
C VAL A 167 -1.83 -0.49 -25.00
N ALA A 168 -0.51 -0.28 -24.90
CA ALA A 168 0.43 -0.55 -25.98
C ALA A 168 0.43 -2.04 -26.39
N GLY A 169 0.33 -2.96 -25.43
CA GLY A 169 0.24 -4.39 -25.71
C GLY A 169 -1.04 -4.81 -26.43
N VAL A 170 -2.14 -4.07 -26.25
CA VAL A 170 -3.40 -4.30 -26.97
C VAL A 170 -3.38 -3.65 -28.36
N LEU A 171 -2.83 -2.45 -28.48
CA LEU A 171 -2.83 -1.66 -29.72
C LEU A 171 -1.75 -2.06 -30.73
N LEU A 172 -0.61 -2.54 -30.26
CA LEU A 172 0.48 -3.01 -31.11
C LEU A 172 0.37 -4.54 -31.22
N PRO A 173 -0.18 -5.09 -32.32
CA PRO A 173 -0.04 -6.52 -32.58
C PRO A 173 1.44 -6.82 -32.60
N VAL A 174 1.88 -7.55 -31.58
CA VAL A 174 3.28 -7.81 -31.24
C VAL A 174 4.09 -8.11 -32.51
N SER A 175 4.91 -7.15 -32.93
CA SER A 175 5.87 -7.38 -34.01
C SER A 175 6.77 -8.54 -33.60
N ASP A 176 7.08 -9.44 -34.52
CA ASP A 176 7.71 -10.73 -34.23
C ASP A 176 9.04 -10.64 -33.43
N VAL A 177 9.64 -9.45 -33.36
CA VAL A 177 10.81 -9.13 -32.53
C VAL A 177 10.54 -9.25 -31.02
N LEU A 178 9.38 -8.80 -30.53
CA LEU A 178 9.03 -8.96 -29.10
C LEU A 178 8.70 -10.42 -28.78
N ARG A 179 8.11 -11.16 -29.74
CA ARG A 179 7.87 -12.60 -29.58
C ARG A 179 9.17 -13.35 -29.36
N VAL A 180 10.26 -13.01 -30.06
CA VAL A 180 11.57 -13.65 -29.88
C VAL A 180 12.13 -13.44 -28.47
N PHE A 181 11.95 -12.26 -27.88
CA PHE A 181 12.37 -11.99 -26.49
C PHE A 181 11.50 -12.71 -25.43
N VAL A 182 10.22 -12.93 -25.73
CA VAL A 182 9.28 -13.60 -24.81
C VAL A 182 9.32 -15.14 -24.95
N ARG A 183 9.75 -15.68 -26.11
CA ARG A 183 9.74 -17.12 -26.41
C ARG A 183 10.95 -17.92 -25.95
N THR A 184 11.98 -17.34 -25.32
CA THR A 184 13.08 -18.11 -24.72
C THR A 184 12.68 -18.56 -23.30
N PRO A 185 12.23 -19.82 -23.11
CA PRO A 185 11.55 -20.23 -21.87
C PRO A 185 12.48 -20.27 -20.65
N VAL A 186 13.80 -20.26 -20.84
CA VAL A 186 14.82 -20.33 -19.79
C VAL A 186 15.31 -18.94 -19.35
N LEU A 187 15.05 -17.89 -20.14
CA LEU A 187 15.46 -16.51 -19.85
C LEU A 187 14.28 -15.57 -19.56
N GLY A 188 13.04 -15.94 -19.91
CA GLY A 188 11.87 -15.06 -19.79
C GLY A 188 11.62 -14.56 -18.37
N GLY A 189 11.56 -15.44 -17.36
CA GLY A 189 11.24 -15.05 -15.98
C GLY A 189 12.30 -14.16 -15.33
N ALA A 190 13.58 -14.52 -15.46
CA ALA A 190 14.70 -13.75 -14.91
C ALA A 190 14.87 -12.41 -15.62
N THR A 191 14.73 -12.37 -16.95
CA THR A 191 14.82 -11.13 -17.73
C THR A 191 13.68 -10.18 -17.38
N LEU A 192 12.45 -10.69 -17.25
CA LEU A 192 11.30 -9.90 -16.82
C LEU A 192 11.45 -9.39 -15.38
N ALA A 193 11.98 -10.21 -14.47
CA ALA A 193 12.28 -9.77 -13.10
C ALA A 193 13.35 -8.67 -13.08
N LEU A 194 14.42 -8.80 -13.87
CA LEU A 194 15.45 -7.77 -13.99
C LEU A 194 14.90 -6.46 -14.57
N PHE A 195 14.06 -6.52 -15.61
CA PHE A 195 13.39 -5.34 -16.14
C PHE A 195 12.46 -4.68 -15.12
N ALA A 196 11.71 -5.48 -14.36
CA ALA A 196 10.83 -4.97 -13.32
C ALA A 196 11.61 -4.32 -12.16
N LEU A 197 12.75 -4.90 -11.76
CA LEU A 197 13.66 -4.30 -10.78
C LEU A 197 14.32 -3.02 -11.29
N ALA A 198 14.76 -3.00 -12.56
CA ALA A 198 15.30 -1.79 -13.19
C ALA A 198 14.23 -0.69 -13.26
N GLY A 199 12.99 -1.04 -13.62
CA GLY A 199 11.84 -0.15 -13.59
C GLY A 199 11.55 0.37 -12.17
N GLN A 200 11.62 -0.49 -11.16
CA GLN A 200 11.47 -0.10 -9.76
C GLN A 200 12.53 0.95 -9.35
N ILE A 201 13.80 0.71 -9.67
CA ILE A 201 14.90 1.63 -9.37
C ILE A 201 14.65 2.99 -10.05
N LEU A 202 14.27 2.96 -11.33
CA LEU A 202 13.99 4.17 -12.10
C LEU A 202 12.83 4.97 -11.50
N VAL A 203 11.73 4.30 -11.16
CA VAL A 203 10.55 4.90 -10.54
C VAL A 203 10.89 5.50 -9.17
N LEU A 204 11.62 4.77 -8.33
CA LEU A 204 12.03 5.28 -7.02
C LEU A 204 12.95 6.49 -7.17
N PHE A 205 13.89 6.45 -8.12
CA PHE A 205 14.75 7.59 -8.42
C PHE A 205 13.95 8.80 -8.94
N ALA A 206 12.98 8.59 -9.84
CA ALA A 206 12.16 9.68 -10.39
C ALA A 206 11.14 10.24 -9.38
N GLY A 207 10.62 9.38 -8.50
CA GLY A 207 9.61 9.71 -7.51
C GLY A 207 10.19 10.33 -6.23
N PHE A 208 11.30 9.79 -5.73
CA PHE A 208 11.95 10.20 -4.48
C PHE A 208 13.31 10.89 -4.68
N GLY A 209 14.01 10.71 -5.81
CA GLY A 209 15.34 11.30 -6.02
C GLY A 209 15.36 12.83 -6.15
N ILE A 210 14.20 13.47 -6.34
CA ILE A 210 14.07 14.93 -6.27
C ILE A 210 14.06 15.42 -4.81
N ALA A 211 13.64 14.59 -3.84
CA ALA A 211 13.68 14.94 -2.42
C ALA A 211 15.12 15.16 -1.91
N VAL A 212 16.11 14.48 -2.50
CA VAL A 212 17.53 14.62 -2.15
C VAL A 212 18.16 15.89 -2.73
N ARG A 213 17.57 16.49 -3.79
CA ARG A 213 18.17 17.61 -4.53
C ARG A 213 17.64 18.99 -4.15
N ASP A 214 16.56 19.07 -3.38
CA ASP A 214 16.02 20.35 -2.89
C ASP A 214 16.17 20.42 -1.36
N PRO A 215 17.36 20.77 -0.83
CA PRO A 215 17.43 21.34 0.50
C PRO A 215 16.83 22.74 0.39
N THR A 216 15.51 22.84 0.39
CA THR A 216 14.89 24.14 0.65
C THR A 216 15.44 24.61 2.00
N PRO A 217 16.09 25.78 2.07
CA PRO A 217 16.59 26.28 3.33
C PRO A 217 15.39 26.39 4.25
N VAL A 218 15.46 25.70 5.39
CA VAL A 218 14.60 25.97 6.53
C VAL A 218 14.77 27.46 6.79
N LEU A 219 13.79 28.26 6.35
CA LEU A 219 13.63 29.61 6.83
C LEU A 219 13.30 29.46 8.31
N ASP A 220 14.35 29.49 9.11
CA ASP A 220 14.29 29.61 10.56
C ASP A 220 13.59 30.93 10.87
N CYS A 221 12.26 30.87 10.96
CA CYS A 221 11.48 31.88 11.64
C CYS A 221 11.33 31.45 13.10
N ARG A 222 12.45 31.47 13.85
CA ARG A 222 12.46 31.61 15.30
C ARG A 222 13.67 32.41 15.75
#